data_AF-A0A3L9L2P4-F1
#
_entry.id   AF-A0A3L9L2P4-F1
#
_cell.length_a   1.000
_cell.length_b   1.000
_cell.length_c   1.000
_cell.angle_alpha   90.00
_cell.angle_beta   90.00
_cell.angle_gamma   90.00
#
_symmetry.space_group_name_H-M   'P 1'
#
loop_
_entity.id
_entity.type
_entity.pdbx_description
1 polymer ?
#
loop_
_entity_poly.entity_id
_entity_poly.type
_entity_poly.pdbx_seq_one_letter_code
_entity_poly.pdbx_strand_id
1 'polypeptide(L)'
;MVWGYDGWFWAAVVLGVISFAVCLVQALRGRAPDDWSQGSVLVLEAFLLVYCVGSVLLPVLGPSPSGSLLEYWGYLLTALLIPAGTFVWSLVERSRWSTLILAAAGPVVIVMVYRMNFIYYYQ
;
A
#
# COMPACT_ATOMS: atom_id res chain seq x y z
N MET A 1 4.52 8.77 -17.57
CA MET A 1 4.99 9.35 -16.29
C MET A 1 4.35 10.72 -16.11
N VAL A 2 3.82 10.99 -14.92
CA VAL A 2 3.22 12.27 -14.55
C VAL A 2 4.08 12.81 -13.41
N TRP A 3 4.69 13.99 -13.60
CA TRP A 3 5.65 14.60 -12.65
C TRP A 3 6.83 13.69 -12.25
N GLY A 4 7.33 12.88 -13.18
CA GLY A 4 8.46 11.97 -12.93
C GLY A 4 8.08 10.65 -12.26
N TYR A 5 6.82 10.44 -11.89
CA TYR A 5 6.34 9.18 -11.31
C TYR A 5 5.49 8.40 -12.32
N ASP A 6 5.50 7.07 -12.20
CA ASP A 6 4.67 6.20 -13.05
C ASP A 6 3.19 6.22 -12.64
N GLY A 7 2.34 5.61 -13.47
CA GLY A 7 0.91 5.54 -13.19
C GLY A 7 0.58 4.69 -11.96
N TRP A 8 1.43 3.71 -11.63
CA TRP A 8 1.26 2.83 -10.49
C TRP A 8 1.47 3.56 -9.17
N PHE A 9 2.47 4.44 -9.09
CA PHE A 9 2.68 5.33 -7.96
C PHE A 9 1.46 6.20 -7.70
N TRP A 10 0.93 6.86 -8.73
CA TRP A 10 -0.24 7.71 -8.57
C TRP A 10 -1.49 6.91 -8.17
N ALA A 11 -1.67 5.69 -8.69
CA ALA A 11 -2.73 4.79 -8.24
C ALA A 11 -2.57 4.43 -6.76
N ALA A 12 -1.35 4.12 -6.30
CA ALA A 12 -1.07 3.84 -4.90
C ALA A 12 -1.36 5.05 -3.99
N VAL A 13 -1.02 6.27 -4.45
CA VAL A 13 -1.35 7.52 -3.75
C VAL A 13 -2.86 7.68 -3.59
N VAL A 14 -3.61 7.55 -4.68
CA VAL A 14 -5.07 7.73 -4.65
C VAL A 14 -5.73 6.68 -3.75
N LEU A 15 -5.41 5.40 -3.95
CA LEU A 15 -5.98 4.31 -3.15
C LEU A 15 -5.56 4.38 -1.69
N GLY A 16 -4.30 4.68 -1.41
CA GLY A 16 -3.76 4.83 -0.06
C GLY A 16 -4.41 5.99 0.69
N VAL A 17 -4.59 7.15 0.04
CA VAL A 17 -5.26 8.31 0.64
C VAL A 17 -6.74 8.03 0.90
N ILE A 18 -7.45 7.39 -0.04
CA ILE A 18 -8.85 7.01 0.15
C ILE A 18 -8.98 6.05 1.33
N SER A 19 -8.15 5.01 1.38
CA SER A 19 -8.17 4.02 2.46
C SER A 19 -7.86 4.66 3.82
N PHE A 20 -6.82 5.51 3.88
CA PHE A 20 -6.49 6.29 5.07
C PHE A 20 -7.68 7.13 5.54
N ALA A 21 -8.31 7.89 4.64
CA ALA A 21 -9.41 8.78 4.98
C ALA A 21 -10.62 7.99 5.50
N VAL A 22 -10.98 6.87 4.87
CA VAL A 22 -12.08 6.01 5.33
C VAL A 22 -11.82 5.50 6.75
N CYS A 23 -10.66 4.88 6.98
CA CYS A 23 -10.30 4.34 8.30
C CYS A 23 -10.17 5.44 9.36
N LEU A 24 -9.56 6.57 9.03
CA LEU A 24 -9.38 7.69 9.96
C LEU A 24 -10.74 8.27 10.37
N VAL A 25 -11.65 8.51 9.42
CA VAL A 25 -12.99 9.03 9.73
C VAL A 25 -13.76 8.07 10.64
N GLN A 26 -13.66 6.76 10.40
CA GLN A 26 -14.32 5.74 11.22
C GLN A 26 -13.74 5.66 12.63
N ALA A 27 -12.41 5.75 12.74
CA ALA A 27 -11.73 5.82 14.03
C ALA A 27 -12.11 7.08 14.83
N LEU A 28 -12.18 8.24 14.17
CA LEU A 28 -12.60 9.51 14.79
C LEU A 28 -14.06 9.48 15.25
N ARG A 29 -14.92 8.70 14.58
CA ARG A 29 -16.30 8.41 15.01
C ARG A 29 -16.36 7.40 16.17
N GLY A 30 -15.23 6.91 16.66
CA GLY A 30 -15.15 5.93 17.74
C GLY A 30 -15.62 4.53 17.34
N ARG A 31 -15.68 4.21 16.04
CA ARG A 31 -16.16 2.92 15.56
C ARG A 31 -15.04 1.87 15.56
N ALA A 32 -15.39 0.66 15.97
CA ALA A 32 -14.57 -0.52 15.74
C ALA A 32 -14.47 -0.82 14.21
N PRO A 33 -13.52 -1.67 13.78
CA PRO A 33 -13.37 -2.03 12.37
C PRO A 33 -14.68 -2.58 11.80
N ASP A 34 -15.20 -1.93 10.77
CA ASP A 34 -16.39 -2.32 10.01
C ASP A 34 -16.04 -2.64 8.55
N ASP A 35 -17.01 -3.17 7.79
CA ASP A 35 -16.81 -3.61 6.40
C ASP A 35 -16.24 -2.51 5.48
N TRP A 36 -16.55 -1.24 5.76
CA TRP A 36 -15.98 -0.11 5.03
C TRP A 36 -14.49 0.07 5.30
N SER A 37 -14.08 0.08 6.57
CA SER A 37 -12.67 0.22 6.96
C SER A 37 -11.82 -0.99 6.58
N GLN A 38 -12.37 -2.20 6.69
CA GLN A 38 -11.69 -3.43 6.31
C GLN A 38 -11.64 -3.57 4.78
N GLY A 39 -12.75 -3.26 4.11
CA GLY A 39 -12.85 -3.27 2.65
C GLY A 39 -11.90 -2.29 1.98
N SER A 40 -11.70 -1.09 2.54
CA SER A 40 -10.76 -0.11 1.96
C SER A 40 -9.31 -0.61 1.99
N VAL A 41 -8.91 -1.32 3.06
CA VAL A 41 -7.58 -1.93 3.16
C VAL A 41 -7.47 -3.16 2.24
N LEU A 42 -8.52 -3.96 2.10
CA LEU A 42 -8.54 -5.09 1.16
C LEU A 42 -8.42 -4.65 -0.30
N VAL A 43 -9.05 -3.53 -0.69
CA VAL A 43 -8.88 -2.96 -2.03
C VAL A 43 -7.44 -2.52 -2.26
N LEU A 44 -6.80 -1.91 -1.25
CA LEU A 44 -5.40 -1.53 -1.31
C LEU A 44 -4.48 -2.75 -1.45
N GLU A 45 -4.75 -3.82 -0.70
CA GLU A 45 -4.03 -5.09 -0.78
C GLU A 45 -4.21 -5.75 -2.16
N ALA A 46 -5.43 -5.78 -2.69
CA ALA A 46 -5.70 -6.32 -4.03
C ALA A 46 -4.94 -5.55 -5.12
N PHE A 47 -4.87 -4.22 -5.00
CA PHE A 47 -4.03 -3.40 -5.87
C PHE A 47 -2.55 -3.79 -5.78
N LEU A 48 -2.02 -4.01 -4.56
CA LEU A 48 -0.63 -4.41 -4.36
C LEU A 48 -0.32 -5.80 -4.93
N LEU A 49 -1.28 -6.73 -4.91
CA LEU A 49 -1.12 -8.02 -5.57
C LEU A 49 -1.00 -7.86 -7.10
N VAL A 50 -1.82 -7.00 -7.71
CA VAL A 50 -1.69 -6.66 -9.13
C VAL A 50 -0.36 -5.97 -9.42
N TYR A 51 0.05 -5.03 -8.56
CA TYR A 51 1.34 -4.36 -8.64
C TYR A 51 2.51 -5.37 -8.55
N CYS A 52 2.40 -6.37 -7.67
CA CYS A 52 3.40 -7.43 -7.51
C CYS A 52 3.55 -8.25 -8.79
N VAL A 53 2.43 -8.63 -9.42
CA VAL A 53 2.48 -9.30 -10.74
C VAL A 53 3.17 -8.42 -11.78
N GLY A 54 2.83 -7.12 -11.84
CA GLY A 54 3.52 -6.17 -12.72
C GLY A 54 5.02 -6.08 -12.44
N SER A 55 5.41 -6.13 -11.17
CA SER A 55 6.81 -6.10 -10.70
C SER A 55 7.61 -7.34 -11.11
N VAL A 56 6.98 -8.52 -11.11
CA VAL A 56 7.59 -9.77 -11.61
C VAL A 56 7.81 -9.70 -13.12
N LEU A 57 6.90 -9.07 -13.87
CA LEU A 57 6.98 -8.96 -15.33
C LEU A 57 7.94 -7.87 -15.80
N LEU A 58 8.18 -6.85 -14.97
CA LEU A 58 9.01 -5.68 -15.31
C LEU A 58 10.44 -6.04 -15.79
N PRO A 59 11.19 -6.95 -15.14
CA PRO A 59 12.52 -7.35 -15.60
C PRO A 59 12.54 -8.06 -16.96
N VAL A 60 11.40 -8.61 -17.41
CA VAL A 60 11.29 -9.38 -18.65
C VAL A 60 10.81 -8.49 -19.81
N LEU A 61 9.91 -7.56 -19.53
CA LEU A 61 9.23 -6.74 -20.55
C LEU A 61 9.65 -5.28 -20.55
N GLY A 62 10.34 -4.84 -19.50
CA GLY A 62 10.62 -3.43 -19.21
C GLY A 62 12.11 -3.06 -19.25
N PRO A 63 12.41 -1.77 -19.11
CA PRO A 63 13.77 -1.27 -18.99
C PRO A 63 14.43 -1.79 -17.72
N SER A 64 15.74 -2.03 -17.74
CA SER A 64 16.48 -2.48 -16.56
C SER A 64 16.38 -1.46 -15.42
N PRO A 65 16.22 -1.90 -14.16
CA PRO A 65 16.21 -1.01 -13.00
C PRO A 65 17.55 -0.30 -12.87
N SER A 66 17.52 0.96 -12.48
CA SER A 66 18.74 1.73 -12.21
C SER A 66 19.43 1.26 -10.92
N GLY A 67 18.65 0.96 -9.88
CA GLY A 67 19.13 0.52 -8.57
C GLY A 67 19.09 -1.00 -8.31
N SER A 68 19.28 -1.37 -7.03
CA SER A 68 19.32 -2.76 -6.59
C SER A 68 17.93 -3.42 -6.60
N LEU A 69 17.77 -4.51 -7.37
CA LEU A 69 16.54 -5.30 -7.35
C LEU A 69 16.22 -5.88 -5.97
N LEU A 70 17.23 -6.26 -5.19
CA LEU A 70 17.01 -6.84 -3.86
C LEU A 70 16.33 -5.84 -2.92
N GLU A 71 16.76 -4.57 -2.96
CA GLU A 71 16.12 -3.50 -2.20
C GLU A 71 14.66 -3.33 -2.64
N TYR A 72 14.42 -3.25 -3.95
CA TYR A 72 13.07 -3.13 -4.52
C TYR A 72 12.13 -4.24 -4.02
N TRP A 73 12.57 -5.51 -4.06
CA TRP A 73 11.78 -6.65 -3.58
C TRP A 73 11.55 -6.58 -2.05
N GLY A 74 12.52 -6.09 -1.28
CA GLY A 74 12.34 -5.86 0.16
C GLY A 74 11.25 -4.84 0.47
N TYR A 75 11.21 -3.73 -0.28
CA TYR A 75 10.13 -2.74 -0.16
C TYR A 75 8.78 -3.30 -0.60
N LEU A 76 8.72 -4.05 -1.71
CA LEU A 76 7.49 -4.68 -2.18
C LEU A 76 6.92 -5.68 -1.18
N LEU A 77 7.78 -6.54 -0.63
CA LEU A 77 7.37 -7.51 0.40
C LEU A 77 6.82 -6.78 1.63
N THR A 78 7.50 -5.72 2.09
CA THR A 78 7.04 -4.91 3.21
C THR A 78 5.70 -4.24 2.89
N ALA A 79 5.54 -3.71 1.68
CA ALA A 79 4.29 -3.08 1.23
C ALA A 79 3.11 -4.05 1.25
N LEU A 80 3.30 -5.33 0.91
CA LEU A 80 2.27 -6.37 0.99
C LEU A 80 1.96 -6.80 2.43
N LEU A 81 3.00 -6.93 3.27
CA LEU A 81 2.81 -7.44 4.63
C LEU A 81 2.08 -6.44 5.54
N ILE A 82 2.24 -5.13 5.33
CA ILE A 82 1.65 -4.12 6.21
C ILE A 82 0.12 -4.11 6.14
N PRO A 83 -0.55 -3.96 4.98
CA PRO A 83 -2.01 -3.98 4.90
C PRO A 83 -2.57 -5.33 5.35
N ALA A 84 -1.97 -6.46 4.92
CA ALA A 84 -2.35 -7.79 5.38
C ALA A 84 -2.27 -7.92 6.92
N GLY A 85 -1.18 -7.45 7.53
CA GLY A 85 -1.00 -7.46 8.98
C GLY A 85 -2.03 -6.60 9.72
N THR A 86 -2.28 -5.38 9.24
CA THR A 86 -3.31 -4.50 9.84
C THR A 86 -4.72 -5.07 9.68
N PHE A 87 -5.01 -5.73 8.55
CA PHE A 87 -6.28 -6.41 8.32
C PHE A 87 -6.47 -7.58 9.29
N VAL A 88 -5.47 -8.47 9.42
CA VAL A 88 -5.54 -9.58 10.39
C VAL A 88 -5.68 -9.05 11.82
N TRP A 89 -4.93 -8.01 12.19
CA TRP A 89 -5.05 -7.36 13.49
C TRP A 89 -6.48 -6.87 13.78
N SER A 90 -7.13 -6.31 12.75
CA SER A 90 -8.52 -5.85 12.86
C SER A 90 -9.56 -6.94 13.08
N LEU A 91 -9.21 -8.20 12.76
CA LEU A 91 -10.05 -9.36 13.06
C LEU A 91 -9.88 -9.84 14.51
N VAL A 92 -8.65 -9.75 15.03
CA VAL A 92 -8.30 -10.18 16.39
C VAL A 92 -8.81 -9.17 17.42
N GLU A 93 -8.58 -7.89 17.19
CA GLU A 93 -8.91 -6.80 18.11
C GLU A 93 -9.98 -5.89 17.48
N ARG A 94 -11.17 -5.87 18.07
CA ARG A 94 -12.35 -5.12 17.56
C ARG A 94 -12.62 -3.86 18.39
N SER A 95 -11.62 -3.01 18.55
CA SER A 95 -11.74 -1.70 19.22
C SER A 95 -11.43 -0.54 18.28
N ARG A 96 -11.82 0.69 18.66
CA ARG A 96 -11.53 1.91 17.87
C ARG A 96 -10.04 2.12 17.56
N TRP A 97 -9.16 1.57 18.40
CA TRP A 97 -7.71 1.63 18.21
C TRP A 97 -7.25 0.75 17.05
N SER A 98 -7.94 -0.37 16.84
CA SER A 98 -7.71 -1.23 15.70
C SER A 98 -8.05 -0.54 14.36
N THR A 99 -9.11 0.28 14.34
CA THR A 99 -9.46 1.12 13.18
C THR A 99 -8.38 2.17 12.90
N LEU A 100 -7.72 2.72 13.92
CA LEU A 100 -6.57 3.62 13.74
C LEU A 100 -5.35 2.88 13.18
N ILE A 101 -5.12 1.64 13.59
CA ILE A 101 -4.04 0.80 13.06
C ILE A 101 -4.30 0.49 11.57
N LEU A 102 -5.54 0.17 11.19
CA LEU A 102 -5.93 0.02 9.77
C LEU A 102 -5.64 1.28 8.96
N ALA A 103 -5.91 2.47 9.53
CA ALA A 103 -5.64 3.72 8.84
C ALA A 103 -4.15 3.86 8.45
N ALA A 104 -3.22 3.36 9.27
CA ALA A 104 -1.79 3.45 8.99
C ALA A 104 -1.35 2.70 7.72
N ALA A 105 -2.14 1.74 7.22
CA ALA A 105 -1.79 0.96 6.03
C ALA A 105 -1.64 1.85 4.77
N GLY A 106 -2.58 2.78 4.55
CA GLY A 106 -2.58 3.67 3.38
C GLY A 106 -1.30 4.49 3.24
N PRO A 107 -0.92 5.32 4.23
CA PRO A 107 0.28 6.14 4.18
C PRO A 107 1.57 5.32 4.07
N VAL A 108 1.65 4.17 4.74
CA VAL A 108 2.82 3.29 4.65
C VAL A 108 2.99 2.78 3.23
N VAL A 109 1.93 2.30 2.58
CA VAL A 109 1.98 1.84 1.19
C VAL A 109 2.45 2.93 0.24
N ILE A 110 1.99 4.17 0.42
CA ILE A 110 2.43 5.31 -0.40
C ILE A 110 3.94 5.52 -0.30
N VAL A 111 4.48 5.49 0.92
CA VAL A 111 5.92 5.67 1.15
C VAL A 111 6.73 4.50 0.57
N MET A 112 6.23 3.27 0.70
CA MET A 112 6.91 2.09 0.14
C MET A 112 6.95 2.16 -1.39
N VAL A 113 5.83 2.44 -2.05
CA VAL A 113 5.77 2.55 -3.51
C VAL A 113 6.57 3.74 -4.02
N TYR A 114 6.59 4.87 -3.29
CA TYR A 114 7.49 5.99 -3.59
C TYR A 114 8.96 5.53 -3.62
N ARG A 115 9.41 4.82 -2.57
CA ARG A 115 10.79 4.31 -2.49
C ARG A 115 11.09 3.35 -3.64
N MET A 116 10.14 2.48 -4.00
CA MET A 116 10.29 1.56 -5.12
C MET A 116 10.42 2.28 -6.46
N ASN A 117 9.62 3.33 -6.69
CA ASN A 117 9.71 4.15 -7.90
C ASN A 117 11.08 4.86 -7.95
N PHE A 118 11.56 5.37 -6.82
CA PHE A 118 12.90 5.97 -6.73
C PHE A 118 14.01 4.97 -7.09
N ILE A 119 13.99 3.77 -6.49
CA ILE A 119 14.98 2.71 -6.76
C ILE A 119 14.98 2.31 -8.23
N TYR A 120 13.82 2.30 -8.89
CA TYR A 120 13.72 1.82 -10.26
C TYR A 120 14.21 2.82 -11.30
N TYR A 121 13.95 4.11 -11.10
CA TYR A 121 14.18 5.15 -12.11
C TYR A 121 15.33 6.13 -11.79
N TYR A 122 15.72 6.28 -10.53
CA TYR A 122 16.56 7.41 -10.08
C TYR A 122 17.77 7.04 -9.24
N GLN A 123 17.89 5.78 -8.78
CA GLN A 123 19.01 5.31 -7.96
C GLN A 123 20.07 4.64 -8.82
#